data_AF-A0A4Q3UQM5-F1
#
_entry.id   AF-A0A4Q3UQM5-F1
#
_cell.length_a   1.000
_cell.length_b   1.000
_cell.length_c   1.000
_cell.angle_alpha   90.00
_cell.angle_beta   90.00
_cell.angle_gamma   90.00
#
_symmetry.space_group_name_H-M   'P 1'
#
loop_
_entity.id
_entity.type
_entity.pdbx_description
1 polymer ?
#
loop_
_entity_poly.entity_id
_entity_poly.type
_entity_poly.pdbx_seq_one_letter_code
_entity_poly.pdbx_strand_id
1 'polypeptide(L)' 'MPKLSVKQAEQRLIKYALTYPEAVLEHPWGHDAAKVRGKMFATFGGEANPKGEFSLTVKLPVSSEMALTLLWVEKTGYG' A
#
# COMPACT_ATOMS: atom_id res chain seq x y z
N MET A 1 9.23 15.99 15.66
CA MET A 1 8.76 14.58 15.72
C MET A 1 9.85 13.69 15.14
N PRO A 2 10.24 12.58 15.80
CA PRO A 2 11.16 11.63 15.19
C PRO A 2 10.55 11.07 13.89
N LYS A 3 11.36 10.95 12.84
CA LYS A 3 10.94 10.29 11.59
C LYS A 3 10.70 8.81 11.88
N LEU A 4 9.55 8.30 11.44
CA LEU A 4 9.27 6.86 11.46
C LEU A 4 10.19 6.14 10.48
N SER A 5 10.62 4.92 10.81
CA SER A 5 11.23 4.03 9.81
C SER A 5 10.19 3.58 8.78
N VAL A 6 10.65 3.12 7.61
CA VAL A 6 9.77 2.57 6.55
C VAL A 6 8.86 1.48 7.11
N LYS A 7 9.44 0.53 7.86
CA LYS A 7 8.70 -0.53 8.54
C LYS A 7 7.66 0.00 9.53
N GLN A 8 7.99 1.04 10.30
CA GLN A 8 7.03 1.65 11.23
C GLN A 8 5.87 2.34 10.51
N ALA A 9 6.14 3.02 9.39
CA ALA A 9 5.12 3.66 8.57
C ALA A 9 4.17 2.61 7.96
N GLU A 10 4.72 1.56 7.38
CA GLU A 10 3.98 0.43 6.80
C GLU A 10 3.09 -0.27 7.83
N GLN A 11 3.65 -0.66 8.98
CA GLN A 11 2.88 -1.31 10.05
C GLN A 11 1.73 -0.43 10.56
N ARG A 12 1.92 0.89 10.62
CA ARG A 12 0.85 1.82 11.01
C ARG A 12 -0.28 1.87 9.99
N LEU A 13 0.05 1.83 8.70
CA LEU A 13 -0.95 1.82 7.63
C LEU A 13 -1.66 0.46 7.52
N ILE A 14 -0.95 -0.66 7.69
CA ILE A 14 -1.55 -2.01 7.78
C ILE A 14 -2.54 -2.06 8.94
N LYS A 15 -2.13 -1.60 10.13
CA LYS A 15 -3.02 -1.56 11.30
C LYS A 15 -4.28 -0.74 11.03
N TYR A 16 -4.16 0.38 10.30
CA TYR A 16 -5.30 1.17 9.88
C TYR A 16 -6.17 0.44 8.84
N ALA A 17 -5.57 -0.18 7.83
CA ALA A 17 -6.27 -0.94 6.80
C ALA A 17 -7.07 -2.13 7.38
N LEU A 18 -6.60 -2.71 8.48
CA LEU A 18 -7.31 -3.79 9.19
C LEU A 18 -8.47 -3.30 10.08
N THR A 19 -8.68 -1.99 10.19
CA THR A 19 -9.88 -1.45 10.87
C THR A 19 -11.13 -1.49 9.98
N TYR A 20 -10.98 -1.69 8.68
CA TYR A 20 -12.12 -1.79 7.77
C TYR A 20 -12.85 -3.13 7.97
N PRO A 21 -14.20 -3.16 7.89
CA PRO A 21 -14.97 -4.40 8.02
C PRO A 21 -14.52 -5.46 7.01
N GLU A 22 -14.36 -6.70 7.48
CA GLU A 22 -13.94 -7.85 6.66
C GLU A 22 -12.55 -7.69 6.02
N ALA A 23 -11.74 -6.75 6.50
CA ALA A 23 -10.38 -6.58 6.02
C ALA A 23 -9.47 -7.70 6.55
N VAL A 24 -8.69 -8.29 5.66
CA VAL A 24 -7.67 -9.29 6.00
C VAL A 24 -6.33 -8.87 5.39
N LEU A 25 -5.24 -9.26 6.06
CA LEU A 25 -3.89 -9.16 5.53
C LEU A 25 -3.52 -10.49 4.90
N GLU A 26 -3.02 -10.45 3.67
CA GLU A 26 -2.41 -11.60 3.00
C GLU A 26 -1.04 -11.21 2.45
N HIS A 27 -0.22 -12.22 2.13
CA HIS A 27 1.17 -12.02 1.70
C HIS A 27 1.44 -12.54 0.28
N PRO A 28 0.72 -12.05 -0.76
CA PRO A 28 0.97 -12.52 -2.11
C PRO A 28 2.37 -12.08 -2.57
N TRP A 29 3.12 -13.02 -3.16
CA TRP A 29 4.49 -12.81 -3.64
C TRP A 29 5.47 -12.30 -2.57
N GLY A 30 5.17 -12.51 -1.27
CA GLY A 30 6.01 -12.05 -0.16
C GLY A 30 5.81 -10.60 0.26
N HIS A 31 4.79 -9.91 -0.26
CA HIS A 31 4.45 -8.53 0.08
C HIS A 31 3.15 -8.44 0.87
N ASP A 32 3.02 -7.46 1.76
CA ASP A 32 1.80 -7.22 2.54
C ASP A 32 0.69 -6.65 1.64
N ALA A 33 -0.47 -7.30 1.64
CA ALA A 33 -1.64 -6.87 0.88
C ALA A 33 -2.91 -6.90 1.74
N ALA A 34 -3.55 -5.75 1.89
CA ALA A 34 -4.84 -5.65 2.54
C ALA A 34 -5.97 -5.92 1.54
N LYS A 35 -6.87 -6.84 1.91
CA LYS A 35 -8.01 -7.27 1.09
C LYS A 35 -9.33 -7.10 1.85
N VAL A 36 -10.40 -6.85 1.10
CA VAL A 36 -11.78 -6.98 1.59
C VAL A 36 -12.50 -7.94 0.65
N ARG A 37 -13.15 -8.98 1.20
CA ARG A 37 -13.91 -9.98 0.42
C ARG A 37 -13.12 -10.53 -0.79
N GLY A 38 -11.86 -10.88 -0.56
CA GLY A 38 -10.96 -11.44 -1.57
C GLY A 38 -10.38 -10.42 -2.58
N LYS A 39 -10.73 -9.13 -2.50
CA LYS A 39 -10.21 -8.09 -3.40
C LYS A 39 -9.19 -7.21 -2.69
N MET A 40 -7.99 -7.11 -3.25
CA MET A 40 -6.96 -6.17 -2.79
C MET A 40 -7.41 -4.73 -2.96
N PHE A 41 -7.13 -3.90 -1.96
CA PHE A 41 -7.35 -2.45 -2.02
C PHE A 41 -6.10 -1.64 -1.63
N ALA A 42 -5.15 -2.25 -0.92
CA ALA A 42 -3.83 -1.68 -0.63
C ALA A 42 -2.76 -2.76 -0.68
N THR A 43 -1.62 -2.48 -1.30
CA THR A 43 -0.41 -3.33 -1.22
C THR A 43 0.78 -2.49 -0.79
N PHE A 44 1.64 -3.07 0.02
CA PHE A 44 2.77 -2.40 0.63
C PHE A 44 4.06 -3.05 0.13
N GLY A 45 4.91 -2.25 -0.53
CA GLY A 45 6.19 -2.73 -1.02
C GLY A 45 7.29 -2.68 0.04
N GLY A 46 7.15 -1.80 1.04
CA GLY A 46 7.93 -1.83 2.28
C GLY A 46 9.46 -1.91 2.12
N GLU A 47 10.11 -2.56 3.08
CA GLU A 47 11.55 -2.92 3.02
C GLU A 47 11.87 -3.94 1.89
N ALA A 48 10.86 -4.62 1.36
CA ALA A 48 11.00 -5.56 0.24
C ALA A 48 11.16 -4.85 -1.11
N ASN A 49 10.96 -3.54 -1.17
CA ASN A 49 11.32 -2.72 -2.32
C ASN A 49 12.84 -2.76 -2.52
N PRO A 50 13.36 -3.08 -3.73
CA PRO A 50 14.80 -3.10 -4.02
C PRO A 50 15.54 -1.80 -3.68
N LYS A 51 14.82 -0.66 -3.63
CA LYS A 51 15.37 0.65 -3.29
C LYS A 51 15.40 0.93 -1.77
N GLY A 52 14.80 0.06 -0.94
CA GLY A 52 14.64 0.29 0.50
C GLY A 52 13.70 1.46 0.83
N GLU A 53 12.92 1.92 -0.15
CA GLU A 53 12.01 3.05 -0.04
C GLU A 53 10.59 2.58 0.23
N PHE A 54 9.85 3.37 1.03
CA PHE A 54 8.42 3.13 1.23
C PHE A 54 7.67 3.24 -0.10
N SER A 55 6.89 2.21 -0.44
CA SER A 55 5.97 2.23 -1.57
C SER A 55 4.62 1.64 -1.18
N LEU A 56 3.57 2.23 -1.74
CA LEU A 56 2.17 1.88 -1.47
C LEU A 56 1.39 1.96 -2.79
N THR A 57 0.67 0.89 -3.11
CA THR A 57 -0.33 0.91 -4.18
C THR A 57 -1.72 0.86 -3.56
N VAL A 58 -2.62 1.72 -4.05
CA VAL A 58 -4.02 1.79 -3.60
C VAL A 58 -4.97 1.99 -4.76
N LYS A 59 -6.21 1.55 -4.59
CA LYS A 59 -7.29 1.82 -5.56
C LYS A 59 -7.79 3.25 -5.42
N LEU A 60 -7.68 4.03 -6.49
CA LEU A 60 -8.13 5.43 -6.55
C LEU A 60 -9.15 5.63 -7.68
N PRO A 61 -10.41 5.15 -7.52
CA PRO A 61 -11.41 5.20 -8.59
C PRO A 61 -11.81 6.62 -9.00
N VAL A 62 -11.64 7.60 -8.11
CA VAL A 62 -12.03 9.00 -8.34
C VAL A 62 -10.82 9.92 -8.56
N SER A 63 -9.70 9.66 -7.89
CA SER A 63 -8.57 10.59 -7.82
C SER A 63 -7.29 10.09 -8.50
N SER A 64 -7.33 8.97 -9.22
CA SER A 64 -6.15 8.40 -9.87
C SER A 64 -5.49 9.37 -10.86
N GLU A 65 -6.26 10.05 -11.70
CA GLU A 65 -5.72 11.01 -12.68
C GLU A 65 -4.95 12.14 -11.99
N MET A 66 -5.48 12.65 -10.88
CA MET A 66 -4.81 13.69 -10.09
C MET A 66 -3.56 13.16 -9.39
N ALA A 67 -3.59 11.95 -8.85
CA ALA A 67 -2.40 11.36 -8.22
C ALA A 67 -1.26 11.16 -9.23
N LEU A 68 -1.60 10.77 -10.46
CA LEU A 68 -0.64 10.54 -11.55
C LEU A 68 0.03 11.83 -12.09
N THR A 69 -0.41 13.03 -11.68
CA THR A 69 0.31 14.27 -12.01
C THR A 69 1.55 14.47 -11.14
N LEU A 70 1.73 13.68 -10.07
CA LEU A 70 2.89 13.76 -9.18
C LEU A 70 4.07 12.95 -9.77
N LEU A 71 5.26 13.54 -9.80
CA LEU A 71 6.46 12.97 -10.43
C LEU A 71 6.94 11.61 -9.85
N TRP A 72 6.44 11.24 -8.67
CA TRP A 72 6.82 10.04 -7.93
C TRP A 72 5.71 8.99 -7.88
N VAL A 73 4.63 9.18 -8.66
CA VAL A 73 3.49 8.26 -8.74
C VAL A 73 3.46 7.65 -10.13
N GLU A 74 3.20 6.35 -10.20
CA GLU A 74 3.02 5.62 -11.46
C GLU A 74 1.78 4.72 -11.38
N LYS A 75 1.25 4.34 -12.55
CA LYS A 75 0.18 3.34 -12.61
C LYS A 75 0.75 1.98 -12.24
N THR A 76 0.04 1.25 -11.40
CA THR A 76 0.32 -0.18 -11.20
C THR A 76 0.17 -0.88 -12.56
N GLY A 77 1.23 -1.56 -13.01
CA GLY A 77 1.30 -2.22 -14.33
C GLY A 77 0.35 -3.41 -14.51
N TYR A 78 -0.46 -3.70 -13.49
CA TYR A 78 -1.49 -4.73 -13.45
C TYR A 78 -2.59 -4.25 -12.50
N GLY A 79 -3.86 -4.51 -12.82
CA GLY A 79 -5.00 -4.03 -12.05
C GLY A 79 -6.32 -4.55 -12.59
#